data_AF-A0A2V9PJW6-F1
#
_entry.id   AF-A0A2V9PJW6-F1
#
_cell.length_a   1.000
_cell.length_b   1.000
_cell.length_c   1.000
_cell.angle_alpha   90.00
_cell.angle_beta   90.00
_cell.angle_gamma   90.00
#
_symmetry.space_group_name_H-M   'P 1'
#
loop_
_entity.id
_entity.type
_entity.pdbx_description
1 polymer ?
#
loop_
_entity_poly.entity_id
_entity_poly.type
_entity_poly.pdbx_seq_one_letter_code
_entity_poly.pdbx_strand_id
1 'polypeptide(L)'
;MKKTSLSAQCIHKRNGACSGHNTNTRQKNLSEIRQLSIDYPRHNVGIVGRRGVGNLAFLDIDSEGMLERIETETGQKLPSTYTVQSRPESAPWKRHMYFRQTAYSVQKFDKEIHIADLSKPAEHGKYPSLFDMKGVGAGGFVVAAGSVRDTGEIYLDNGNVPVAPIPDWLVDWVLKERDKYRSESARLRETVKAQLATAVEAKQAGNSALVPREHF
;
A
#
# COMPACT_ATOMS: atom_id res chain seq x y z
N MET A 1 -6.64 4.33 34.03
CA MET A 1 -6.94 4.25 32.59
C MET A 1 -5.63 4.25 31.79
N LYS A 2 -5.30 3.14 31.12
CA LYS A 2 -4.06 3.04 30.32
C LYS A 2 -4.30 3.76 28.98
N LYS A 3 -3.68 4.93 28.79
CA LYS A 3 -3.62 5.60 27.49
C LYS A 3 -2.73 4.77 26.57
N THR A 4 -3.33 4.03 25.64
CA THR A 4 -2.61 3.39 24.53
C THR A 4 -1.98 4.48 23.67
N SER A 5 -0.65 4.60 23.72
CA SER A 5 0.10 5.56 22.90
C SER A 5 0.03 5.16 21.44
N LEU A 6 -0.72 5.90 20.63
CA LEU A 6 -0.59 5.85 19.18
C LEU A 6 0.71 6.57 18.81
N SER A 7 1.66 5.84 18.24
CA SER A 7 2.91 6.40 17.73
C SER A 7 2.64 7.13 16.41
N ALA A 8 2.31 8.43 16.49
CA ALA A 8 2.21 9.30 15.32
C ALA A 8 3.62 9.74 14.88
N GLN A 9 3.94 9.67 13.58
CA GLN A 9 5.22 10.14 13.03
C GLN A 9 4.94 11.08 11.85
N CYS A 10 5.04 12.38 12.11
CA CYS A 10 4.90 13.44 11.10
C CYS A 10 5.90 13.25 9.94
N ILE A 11 5.36 13.22 8.71
CA ILE A 11 6.10 13.29 7.45
C ILE A 11 5.63 14.56 6.72
N HIS A 12 6.57 15.42 6.37
CA HIS A 12 6.32 16.73 5.78
C HIS A 12 6.10 16.63 4.27
N LYS A 13 5.07 17.30 3.74
CA LYS A 13 4.98 17.65 2.31
C LYS A 13 4.37 19.03 2.12
N ARG A 14 5.04 19.87 1.31
CA ARG A 14 4.43 20.98 0.56
C ARG A 14 4.15 20.49 -0.86
N ASN A 15 2.95 20.84 -1.35
CA ASN A 15 2.54 20.94 -2.76
C ASN A 15 3.00 19.83 -3.73
N GLY A 16 2.07 18.92 -4.05
CA GLY A 16 2.06 18.16 -5.30
C GLY A 16 3.12 17.06 -5.45
N ALA A 17 2.67 15.85 -5.76
CA ALA A 17 3.44 14.64 -6.06
C ALA A 17 3.79 13.72 -4.87
N CYS A 18 3.17 12.54 -4.91
CA CYS A 18 3.41 11.40 -4.04
C CYS A 18 4.67 10.63 -4.45
N SER A 19 5.85 11.11 -4.06
CA SER A 19 7.03 10.26 -3.85
C SER A 19 7.66 10.62 -2.51
N GLY A 20 8.07 9.62 -1.72
CA GLY A 20 8.49 9.85 -0.34
C GLY A 20 9.28 8.66 0.19
N HIS A 21 10.40 8.36 -0.45
CA HIS A 21 11.52 7.74 0.26
C HIS A 21 12.05 8.78 1.25
N ASN A 22 11.93 8.54 2.55
CA ASN A 22 12.77 9.22 3.52
C ASN A 22 13.08 8.31 4.71
N THR A 23 14.37 8.20 5.00
CA THR A 23 15.08 7.07 5.62
C THR A 23 15.26 7.21 7.13
N ASN A 24 14.63 8.18 7.78
CA ASN A 24 14.80 8.39 9.22
C ASN A 24 13.58 7.91 10.02
N THR A 25 13.41 6.59 10.05
CA THR A 25 12.42 5.87 10.84
C THR A 25 12.91 5.77 12.30
N ARG A 26 12.93 6.87 13.06
CA ARG A 26 13.05 6.82 14.53
C ARG A 26 11.70 7.08 15.18
N GLN A 27 11.37 6.29 16.20
CA GLN A 27 10.19 6.53 17.02
C GLN A 27 10.32 7.88 17.72
N LYS A 28 9.41 8.81 17.42
CA LYS A 28 9.35 10.12 18.06
C LYS A 28 8.64 10.00 19.41
N ASN A 29 9.14 10.71 20.42
CA ASN A 29 8.47 10.82 21.71
C ASN A 29 7.37 11.90 21.67
N LEU A 30 6.56 11.98 22.73
CA LEU A 30 5.43 12.91 22.78
C LEU A 30 5.85 14.38 22.70
N SER A 31 6.99 14.76 23.28
CA SER A 31 7.48 16.15 23.20
C SER A 31 7.90 16.51 21.78
N GLU A 32 8.57 15.62 21.05
CA GLU A 32 8.93 15.81 19.65
C GLU A 32 7.68 15.92 18.76
N ILE A 33 6.67 15.07 18.99
CA ILE A 33 5.40 15.14 18.26
C ILE A 33 4.70 16.49 18.52
N ARG A 34 4.68 16.95 19.78
CA ARG A 34 4.09 18.25 20.14
C ARG A 34 4.84 19.40 19.47
N GLN A 35 6.17 19.39 19.51
CA GLN A 35 6.96 20.44 18.87
C GLN A 35 6.70 20.48 17.36
N LEU A 36 6.66 19.32 16.70
CA LEU A 36 6.34 19.25 15.27
C LEU A 36 4.93 19.77 14.96
N SER A 37 3.95 19.58 15.86
CA SER A 37 2.61 20.14 15.67
C SER A 37 2.59 21.67 15.76
N ILE A 38 3.51 22.26 16.53
CA ILE A 38 3.68 23.72 16.65
C ILE A 38 4.42 24.26 15.42
N ASP A 39 5.50 23.60 15.01
CA ASP A 39 6.34 24.04 13.90
C ASP A 39 5.64 23.88 12.54
N TYR A 40 4.76 22.88 12.42
CA TYR A 40 4.13 22.47 11.17
C TYR A 40 2.61 22.28 11.29
N PRO A 41 1.86 23.32 11.70
CA PRO A 41 0.44 23.18 12.09
C PRO A 41 -0.51 22.85 10.93
N ARG A 42 -0.05 22.97 9.68
CA ARG A 42 -0.83 22.70 8.46
C ARG A 42 -0.34 21.48 7.67
N HIS A 43 0.57 20.69 8.23
CA HIS A 43 1.11 19.53 7.53
C HIS A 43 0.30 18.28 7.84
N ASN A 44 0.15 17.42 6.83
CA ASN A 44 -0.42 16.10 7.00
C ASN A 44 0.47 15.22 7.88
N VAL A 45 -0.15 14.22 8.51
CA VAL A 45 0.53 13.32 9.44
C VAL A 45 0.55 11.90 8.88
N GLY A 46 1.69 11.24 9.01
CA GLY A 46 1.83 9.81 8.75
C GLY A 46 1.77 9.01 10.05
N ILE A 47 1.21 7.81 9.97
CA ILE A 47 1.37 6.79 11.01
C ILE A 47 2.32 5.74 10.46
N VAL A 48 3.45 5.57 11.14
CA VAL A 48 4.48 4.60 10.75
C VAL A 48 4.27 3.31 11.52
N GLY A 49 4.14 2.21 10.79
CA GLY A 49 4.12 0.85 11.31
C GLY A 49 5.50 0.22 11.23
N ARG A 50 5.77 -0.72 12.14
CA ARG A 50 6.99 -1.53 12.15
C ARG A 50 6.66 -2.93 12.60
N ARG A 51 7.33 -3.92 12.01
CA ARG A 51 7.20 -5.31 12.44
C ARG A 51 7.49 -5.46 13.94
N GLY A 52 6.60 -6.12 14.66
CA GLY A 52 6.76 -6.39 16.10
C GLY A 52 5.42 -6.66 16.79
N VAL A 53 5.40 -7.61 17.73
CA VAL A 53 4.16 -7.97 18.46
C VAL A 53 3.62 -6.74 19.18
N GLY A 54 2.32 -6.47 18.99
CA GLY A 54 1.63 -5.31 19.55
C GLY A 54 1.80 -4.01 18.74
N ASN A 55 2.73 -3.95 17.78
CA ASN A 55 2.86 -2.82 16.87
C ASN A 55 1.72 -2.77 15.85
N LEU A 56 1.58 -1.62 15.21
CA LEU A 56 0.57 -1.42 14.18
C LEU A 56 0.98 -2.06 12.85
N ALA A 57 -0.01 -2.62 12.18
CA ALA A 57 0.03 -3.00 10.78
C ALA A 57 -1.23 -2.44 10.09
N PHE A 58 -1.16 -2.22 8.79
CA PHE A 58 -2.24 -1.58 8.04
C PHE A 58 -2.58 -2.41 6.81
N LEU A 59 -3.85 -2.78 6.69
CA LEU A 59 -4.41 -3.23 5.41
C LEU A 59 -4.92 -1.99 4.69
N ASP A 60 -4.19 -1.56 3.67
CA ASP A 60 -4.48 -0.38 2.87
C ASP A 60 -5.21 -0.81 1.60
N ILE A 61 -6.51 -0.53 1.55
CA ILE A 61 -7.41 -0.93 0.47
C ILE A 61 -7.44 0.15 -0.59
N ASP A 62 -7.12 -0.22 -1.83
CA ASP A 62 -7.05 0.69 -2.97
C ASP A 62 -8.13 0.46 -4.04
N SER A 63 -8.77 -0.71 -4.03
CA SER A 63 -9.77 -1.11 -5.03
C SER A 63 -11.15 -1.35 -4.41
N GLU A 64 -12.17 -1.04 -5.19
CA GLU A 64 -13.57 -1.32 -4.87
C GLU A 64 -13.81 -2.83 -4.80
N GLY A 65 -14.74 -3.27 -3.93
CA GLY A 65 -15.11 -4.68 -3.77
C GLY A 65 -14.11 -5.55 -2.98
N MET A 66 -12.99 -5.00 -2.52
CA MET A 66 -11.96 -5.82 -1.88
C MET A 66 -12.38 -6.39 -0.52
N LEU A 67 -13.14 -5.64 0.27
CA LEU A 67 -13.59 -6.14 1.57
C LEU A 67 -14.55 -7.32 1.37
N GLU A 68 -15.50 -7.17 0.46
CA GLU A 68 -16.48 -8.18 0.08
C GLU A 68 -15.79 -9.44 -0.46
N ARG A 69 -14.75 -9.26 -1.28
CA ARG A 69 -13.93 -10.36 -1.80
C ARG A 69 -13.24 -11.11 -0.66
N ILE A 70 -12.58 -10.41 0.26
CA ILE A 70 -11.91 -11.03 1.42
C ILE A 70 -12.91 -11.87 2.21
N GLU A 71 -14.07 -11.29 2.55
CA GLU A 71 -15.07 -11.99 3.34
C GLU A 71 -15.66 -13.20 2.61
N THR A 72 -15.90 -13.07 1.30
CA THR A 72 -16.45 -14.15 0.47
C THR A 72 -15.45 -15.30 0.30
N GLU A 73 -14.18 -15.00 0.00
CA GLU A 73 -13.15 -16.02 -0.22
C GLU A 73 -12.72 -16.74 1.06
N THR A 74 -12.83 -16.08 2.21
CA THR A 74 -12.44 -16.64 3.52
C THR A 74 -13.62 -17.23 4.28
N GLY A 75 -14.85 -16.84 3.95
CA GLY A 75 -16.04 -17.14 4.75
C GLY A 75 -16.06 -16.44 6.12
N GLN A 76 -15.13 -15.50 6.36
CA GLN A 76 -14.96 -14.80 7.63
C GLN A 76 -15.42 -13.35 7.49
N LYS A 77 -15.92 -12.76 8.57
CA LYS A 77 -16.20 -11.31 8.62
C LYS A 77 -14.96 -10.56 9.09
N LEU A 78 -14.65 -9.46 8.40
CA LEU A 78 -13.58 -8.58 8.84
C LEU A 78 -13.95 -7.99 10.21
N PRO A 79 -13.03 -7.99 11.18
CA PRO A 79 -13.34 -7.45 12.49
C PRO A 79 -13.52 -5.93 12.41
N SER A 80 -14.42 -5.40 13.25
CA SER A 80 -14.49 -3.96 13.46
C SER A 80 -13.19 -3.48 14.11
N THR A 81 -12.49 -2.58 13.43
CA THR A 81 -11.22 -2.02 13.88
C THR A 81 -11.12 -0.54 13.50
N TYR A 82 -10.25 0.20 14.16
CA TYR A 82 -9.96 1.58 13.79
C TYR A 82 -9.60 1.67 12.30
N THR A 83 -10.35 2.47 11.56
CA THR A 83 -10.27 2.56 10.11
C THR A 83 -10.30 4.01 9.69
N VAL A 84 -9.44 4.37 8.75
CA VAL A 84 -9.39 5.71 8.16
C VAL A 84 -9.72 5.62 6.67
N GLN A 85 -10.81 6.21 6.25
CA GLN A 85 -11.15 6.38 4.83
C GLN A 85 -10.24 7.44 4.21
N SER A 86 -9.56 7.08 3.13
CA SER A 86 -8.59 7.97 2.49
C SER A 86 -9.22 8.87 1.43
N ARG A 87 -10.40 8.50 0.91
CA ARG A 87 -11.21 9.23 -0.07
C ARG A 87 -12.71 9.04 0.24
N PRO A 88 -13.23 9.66 1.29
CA PRO A 88 -14.60 9.42 1.75
C PRO A 88 -15.67 9.79 0.71
N GLU A 89 -15.37 10.69 -0.22
CA GLU A 89 -16.32 11.14 -1.24
C GLU A 89 -16.03 10.49 -2.60
N SER A 90 -14.81 10.63 -3.11
CA SER A 90 -14.50 10.22 -4.49
C SER A 90 -14.25 8.73 -4.69
N ALA A 91 -13.86 8.01 -3.63
CA ALA A 91 -13.64 6.57 -3.68
C ALA A 91 -13.82 5.94 -2.28
N PRO A 92 -15.08 5.83 -1.78
CA PRO A 92 -15.38 5.48 -0.39
C PRO A 92 -14.86 4.11 0.07
N TRP A 93 -14.53 3.22 -0.87
CA TRP A 93 -13.88 1.94 -0.60
C TRP A 93 -12.43 2.10 -0.11
N LYS A 94 -11.72 3.16 -0.53
CA LYS A 94 -10.31 3.36 -0.17
C LYS A 94 -10.14 3.70 1.30
N ARG A 95 -9.43 2.84 2.03
CA ARG A 95 -9.29 2.96 3.48
C ARG A 95 -8.08 2.23 4.03
N HIS A 96 -7.54 2.75 5.12
CA HIS A 96 -6.52 2.12 5.94
C HIS A 96 -7.21 1.43 7.12
N MET A 97 -7.20 0.11 7.16
CA MET A 97 -7.65 -0.65 8.33
C MET A 97 -6.45 -0.93 9.24
N TYR A 98 -6.53 -0.51 10.49
CA TYR A 98 -5.44 -0.63 11.46
C TYR A 98 -5.59 -1.93 12.23
N PHE A 99 -4.48 -2.64 12.43
CA PHE A 99 -4.44 -3.84 13.25
C PHE A 99 -3.24 -3.84 14.19
N ARG A 100 -3.38 -4.53 15.32
CA ARG A 100 -2.26 -4.91 16.19
C ARG A 100 -1.68 -6.23 15.71
N GLN A 101 -0.37 -6.24 15.50
CA GLN A 101 0.35 -7.47 15.13
C GLN A 101 0.32 -8.48 16.28
N THR A 102 -0.03 -9.72 15.96
CA THR A 102 0.01 -10.87 16.85
C THR A 102 1.36 -11.59 16.72
N ALA A 103 1.64 -12.53 17.63
CA ALA A 103 2.81 -13.41 17.48
C ALA A 103 2.78 -14.16 16.13
N TYR A 104 1.60 -14.62 15.72
CA TYR A 104 1.38 -15.29 14.45
C TYR A 104 1.71 -14.38 13.26
N SER A 105 1.16 -13.16 13.21
CA SER A 105 1.43 -12.25 12.10
C SER A 105 2.91 -11.88 12.00
N VAL A 106 3.59 -11.67 13.14
CA VAL A 106 5.03 -11.39 13.15
C VAL A 106 5.83 -12.59 12.66
N GLN A 107 5.47 -13.81 13.06
CA GLN A 107 6.14 -15.02 12.57
C GLN A 107 5.99 -15.18 11.06
N LYS A 108 4.82 -14.85 10.51
CA LYS A 108 4.45 -15.12 9.12
C LYS A 108 4.85 -14.03 8.13
N PHE A 109 4.78 -12.77 8.51
CA PHE A 109 5.19 -11.65 7.67
C PHE A 109 6.68 -11.35 7.82
N ASP A 110 7.34 -11.20 6.67
CA ASP A 110 8.76 -10.88 6.54
C ASP A 110 9.00 -9.47 5.96
N LYS A 111 8.09 -8.99 5.11
CA LYS A 111 8.16 -7.68 4.45
C LYS A 111 6.78 -7.14 4.11
N GLU A 112 6.73 -5.86 3.73
CA GLU A 112 5.52 -5.25 3.18
C GLU A 112 5.06 -6.01 1.93
N ILE A 113 3.75 -6.12 1.76
CA ILE A 113 3.13 -6.84 0.66
C ILE A 113 2.34 -5.85 -0.17
N HIS A 114 2.59 -5.82 -1.47
CA HIS A 114 1.86 -5.03 -2.45
C HIS A 114 1.21 -5.95 -3.46
N ILE A 115 -0.10 -5.82 -3.65
CA ILE A 115 -0.85 -6.58 -4.64
C ILE A 115 -1.48 -5.61 -5.63
N ALA A 116 -1.23 -5.84 -6.91
CA ALA A 116 -1.80 -5.05 -8.00
C ALA A 116 -2.74 -5.89 -8.87
N ASP A 117 -3.68 -5.21 -9.53
CA ASP A 117 -4.64 -5.78 -10.46
C ASP A 117 -3.98 -5.99 -11.83
N LEU A 118 -3.42 -7.19 -12.03
CA LEU A 118 -2.78 -7.58 -13.29
C LEU A 118 -3.78 -7.80 -14.43
N SER A 119 -5.09 -7.83 -14.17
CA SER A 119 -6.12 -7.94 -15.20
C SER A 119 -6.39 -6.62 -15.91
N LYS A 120 -6.00 -5.50 -15.29
CA LYS A 120 -6.11 -4.16 -15.86
C LYS A 120 -4.83 -3.77 -16.59
N PRO A 121 -4.91 -2.91 -17.61
CA PRO A 121 -3.72 -2.41 -18.28
C PRO A 121 -2.84 -1.64 -17.29
N ALA A 122 -1.52 -1.79 -17.44
CA ALA A 122 -0.57 -0.95 -16.73
C ALA A 122 -0.61 0.47 -17.32
N GLU A 123 -0.80 1.46 -16.46
CA GLU A 123 -0.71 2.87 -16.81
C GLU A 123 0.67 3.39 -16.41
N HIS A 124 1.40 3.99 -17.35
CA HIS A 124 2.79 4.43 -17.13
C HIS A 124 3.70 3.34 -16.52
N GLY A 125 3.50 2.09 -16.92
CA GLY A 125 4.27 0.93 -16.45
C GLY A 125 3.88 0.44 -15.05
N LYS A 126 2.75 0.88 -14.50
CA LYS A 126 2.26 0.44 -13.18
C LYS A 126 0.84 -0.09 -13.28
N TYR A 127 0.62 -1.27 -12.71
CA TYR A 127 -0.72 -1.82 -12.54
C TYR A 127 -1.45 -1.12 -11.39
N PRO A 128 -2.79 -0.94 -11.48
CA PRO A 128 -3.58 -0.40 -10.38
C PRO A 128 -3.44 -1.26 -9.12
N SER A 129 -3.24 -0.65 -7.94
CA SER A 129 -3.19 -1.37 -6.67
C SER A 129 -4.54 -1.98 -6.31
N LEU A 130 -4.53 -3.21 -5.79
CA LEU A 130 -5.69 -3.80 -5.10
C LEU A 130 -5.64 -3.46 -3.61
N PHE A 131 -4.52 -3.82 -2.96
CA PHE A 131 -4.26 -3.49 -1.58
C PHE A 131 -2.77 -3.60 -1.24
N ASP A 132 -2.37 -2.99 -0.12
CA ASP A 132 -1.08 -3.20 0.53
C ASP A 132 -1.25 -3.72 1.96
N MET A 133 -0.37 -4.63 2.38
CA MET A 133 -0.11 -4.91 3.79
C MET A 133 1.13 -4.13 4.22
N LYS A 134 0.93 -3.07 5.02
CA LYS A 134 1.97 -2.13 5.47
C LYS A 134 2.28 -2.29 6.96
N GLY A 135 3.49 -1.89 7.38
CA GLY A 135 3.94 -1.93 8.77
C GLY A 135 4.35 -3.32 9.26
N VAL A 136 4.36 -4.32 8.38
CA VAL A 136 4.73 -5.71 8.70
C VAL A 136 6.17 -6.04 8.32
N GLY A 137 6.89 -5.11 7.68
CA GLY A 137 8.29 -5.25 7.30
C GLY A 137 9.21 -4.23 7.98
N ALA A 138 10.17 -3.71 7.21
CA ALA A 138 11.19 -2.76 7.67
C ALA A 138 10.66 -1.33 7.94
N GLY A 139 9.38 -1.08 7.63
CA GLY A 139 8.74 0.22 7.84
C GLY A 139 7.80 0.56 6.69
N GLY A 140 6.53 0.75 7.03
CA GLY A 140 5.50 1.26 6.13
C GLY A 140 4.74 2.37 6.83
N PHE A 141 4.07 3.24 6.08
CA PHE A 141 3.23 4.27 6.66
C PHE A 141 1.92 4.42 5.91
N VAL A 142 0.93 4.94 6.62
CA VAL A 142 -0.36 5.38 6.09
C VAL A 142 -0.63 6.82 6.53
N VAL A 143 -1.42 7.55 5.79
CA VAL A 143 -1.82 8.92 6.16
C VAL A 143 -2.90 8.86 7.26
N ALA A 144 -2.73 9.70 8.28
CA ALA A 144 -3.60 9.75 9.46
C ALA A 144 -4.90 10.51 9.18
N ALA A 145 -5.94 10.20 9.95
CA ALA A 145 -7.19 10.96 9.97
C ALA A 145 -6.94 12.46 10.26
N GLY A 146 -7.79 13.32 9.70
CA GLY A 146 -7.66 14.78 9.75
C GLY A 146 -6.65 15.38 8.76
N SER A 147 -5.84 14.56 8.09
CA SER A 147 -5.02 15.02 6.97
C SER A 147 -5.88 15.40 5.76
N VAL A 148 -5.39 16.29 4.91
CA VAL A 148 -6.13 16.84 3.75
C VAL A 148 -5.43 16.46 2.45
N ARG A 149 -6.16 15.91 1.49
CA ARG A 149 -5.66 15.64 0.14
C ARG A 149 -5.51 16.94 -0.65
N ASP A 150 -4.75 16.84 -1.73
CA ASP A 150 -4.66 17.83 -2.81
C ASP A 150 -6.04 18.19 -3.39
N THR A 151 -6.98 17.23 -3.39
CA THR A 151 -8.37 17.42 -3.83
C THR A 151 -9.25 18.15 -2.81
N GLY A 152 -8.75 18.42 -1.61
CA GLY A 152 -9.51 18.98 -0.50
C GLY A 152 -10.22 17.95 0.38
N GLU A 153 -10.37 16.70 -0.08
CA GLU A 153 -10.94 15.63 0.75
C GLU A 153 -10.11 15.38 2.01
N ILE A 154 -10.79 15.17 3.14
CA ILE A 154 -10.17 14.93 4.44
C ILE A 154 -10.17 13.42 4.71
N TYR A 155 -9.08 12.90 5.27
CA TYR A 155 -9.03 11.53 5.76
C TYR A 155 -9.92 11.39 7.00
N LEU A 156 -11.00 10.61 6.91
CA LEU A 156 -12.00 10.47 7.98
C LEU A 156 -11.84 9.13 8.69
N ASP A 157 -11.89 9.12 10.03
CA ASP A 157 -11.93 7.88 10.79
C ASP A 157 -13.36 7.44 11.14
N ASN A 158 -13.49 6.19 11.59
CA ASN A 158 -14.74 5.63 12.09
C ASN A 158 -14.98 5.93 13.58
N GLY A 159 -14.38 6.99 14.12
CA GLY A 159 -14.53 7.39 15.51
C GLY A 159 -13.75 6.52 16.50
N ASN A 160 -14.31 6.34 17.70
CA ASN A 160 -13.62 5.74 18.85
C ASN A 160 -13.66 4.19 18.83
N VAL A 161 -13.29 3.59 17.70
CA VAL A 161 -13.17 2.13 17.56
C VAL A 161 -11.76 1.69 17.95
N PRO A 162 -11.58 0.68 18.82
CA PRO A 162 -10.26 0.20 19.17
C PRO A 162 -9.55 -0.48 17.99
N VAL A 163 -8.22 -0.46 18.01
CA VAL A 163 -7.41 -1.25 17.06
C VAL A 163 -7.47 -2.73 17.46
N ALA A 164 -8.10 -3.54 16.62
CA ALA A 164 -8.23 -4.98 16.81
C ALA A 164 -6.90 -5.71 16.55
N PRO A 165 -6.67 -6.90 17.14
CA PRO A 165 -5.59 -7.78 16.68
C PRO A 165 -5.84 -8.22 15.24
N ILE A 166 -4.77 -8.38 14.44
CA ILE A 166 -4.90 -8.96 13.10
C ILE A 166 -5.30 -10.44 13.23
N PRO A 167 -6.38 -10.90 12.57
CA PRO A 167 -6.77 -12.30 12.61
C PRO A 167 -5.80 -13.18 11.82
N ASP A 168 -5.53 -14.39 12.32
CA ASP A 168 -4.64 -15.35 11.66
C ASP A 168 -5.12 -15.73 10.26
N TRP A 169 -6.44 -15.88 10.07
CA TRP A 169 -7.03 -16.16 8.76
C TRP A 169 -6.78 -15.04 7.74
N LEU A 170 -6.71 -13.78 8.20
CA LEU A 170 -6.42 -12.65 7.32
C LEU A 170 -4.94 -12.65 6.94
N VAL A 171 -4.06 -13.00 7.87
CA VAL A 171 -2.62 -13.20 7.61
C VAL A 171 -2.43 -14.26 6.51
N ASP A 172 -3.07 -15.42 6.67
CA ASP A 172 -2.96 -16.52 5.71
C ASP A 172 -3.53 -16.15 4.34
N TRP A 173 -4.67 -15.46 4.30
CA TRP A 173 -5.27 -14.98 3.05
C TRP A 173 -4.36 -13.98 2.32
N VAL A 174 -3.77 -13.01 3.04
CA VAL A 174 -2.82 -12.05 2.44
C VAL A 174 -1.60 -12.76 1.85
N LEU A 175 -1.07 -13.77 2.54
CA LEU A 175 0.07 -14.56 2.04
C LEU A 175 -0.30 -15.38 0.80
N LYS A 176 -1.50 -15.97 0.77
CA LYS A 176 -2.01 -16.67 -0.41
C LYS A 176 -2.12 -15.75 -1.62
N GLU A 177 -2.66 -14.53 -1.43
CA GLU A 177 -2.75 -13.53 -2.50
C GLU A 177 -1.38 -13.07 -2.98
N ARG A 178 -0.42 -12.89 -2.06
CA ARG A 178 0.98 -12.58 -2.41
C ARG A 178 1.59 -13.66 -3.31
N ASP A 179 1.40 -14.92 -2.98
CA ASP A 179 2.02 -16.02 -3.72
C ASP A 179 1.36 -16.22 -5.10
N LYS A 180 0.04 -16.05 -5.18
CA LYS A 180 -0.70 -15.95 -6.44
C LYS A 180 -0.16 -14.81 -7.31
N TYR A 181 -0.11 -13.59 -6.77
CA TYR A 181 0.36 -12.39 -7.47
C TYR A 181 1.80 -12.55 -7.99
N ARG A 182 2.71 -13.12 -7.18
CA ARG A 182 4.09 -13.38 -7.61
C ARG A 182 4.15 -14.32 -8.80
N SER A 183 3.35 -15.37 -8.77
CA SER A 183 3.28 -16.38 -9.83
C SER A 183 2.74 -15.78 -11.13
N GLU A 184 1.64 -15.03 -11.05
CA GLU A 184 1.02 -14.34 -12.19
C GLU A 184 1.94 -13.26 -12.76
N SER A 185 2.55 -12.45 -11.90
CA SER A 185 3.51 -11.42 -12.30
C SER A 185 4.74 -12.02 -13.00
N ALA A 186 5.23 -13.18 -12.55
CA ALA A 186 6.35 -13.86 -13.19
C ALA A 186 5.98 -14.32 -14.61
N ARG A 187 4.81 -14.95 -14.79
CA ARG A 187 4.30 -15.35 -16.10
C ARG A 187 4.16 -14.15 -17.03
N LEU A 188 3.58 -13.06 -16.53
CA LEU A 188 3.39 -11.84 -17.31
C LEU A 188 4.72 -11.22 -17.77
N ARG A 189 5.74 -11.19 -16.90
CA ARG A 189 7.08 -10.73 -17.27
C ARG A 189 7.70 -11.56 -18.38
N GLU A 190 7.57 -12.89 -18.33
CA GLU A 190 8.09 -13.75 -19.40
C GLU A 190 7.34 -13.51 -20.72
N THR A 191 6.02 -13.37 -20.69
CA THR A 191 5.22 -13.02 -21.89
C THR A 191 5.66 -11.69 -22.49
N VAL A 192 5.79 -10.65 -21.67
CA VAL A 192 6.21 -9.31 -22.12
C VAL A 192 7.64 -9.37 -22.69
N LYS A 193 8.54 -10.11 -22.05
CA LYS A 193 9.92 -10.31 -22.55
C LYS A 193 9.94 -11.01 -23.91
N ALA A 194 9.14 -12.06 -24.09
CA ALA A 194 9.04 -12.77 -25.36
C ALA A 194 8.48 -11.86 -26.47
N GLN A 195 7.41 -11.11 -26.18
CA GLN A 195 6.83 -10.15 -27.12
C GLN A 195 7.82 -9.05 -27.51
N LEU A 196 8.59 -8.53 -26.56
CA LEU A 196 9.62 -7.53 -26.83
C LEU A 196 10.74 -8.10 -27.71
N ALA A 197 11.19 -9.33 -27.46
CA ALA A 197 12.18 -10.00 -28.29
C ALA A 197 11.69 -10.14 -29.74
N THR A 198 10.47 -10.63 -29.95
CA THR A 198 9.85 -10.73 -31.28
C THR A 198 9.72 -9.37 -31.96
N ALA A 199 9.33 -8.32 -31.22
CA ALA A 199 9.20 -6.97 -31.78
C ALA A 199 10.57 -6.37 -32.20
N VAL A 200 11.63 -6.66 -31.44
CA VAL A 200 13.00 -6.25 -31.78
C VAL A 200 13.48 -6.95 -33.05
N GLU A 201 13.27 -8.27 -33.16
CA GLU A 201 13.62 -9.05 -34.35
C GLU A 201 12.86 -8.55 -35.60
N ALA A 202 11.55 -8.31 -35.48
CA ALA A 202 10.74 -7.78 -36.59
C ALA A 202 11.22 -6.39 -37.04
N LYS A 203 11.61 -5.52 -36.10
CA LYS A 203 12.15 -4.19 -36.42
C LYS A 203 13.52 -4.27 -37.09
N GLN A 204 14.37 -5.22 -36.68
CA GLN A 204 15.66 -5.46 -37.33
C GLN A 204 15.48 -5.98 -38.76
N ALA A 205 14.57 -6.94 -38.97
CA ALA A 205 14.25 -7.48 -40.29
C ALA A 205 13.65 -6.42 -41.24
N GLY A 206 12.77 -5.56 -40.74
CA GLY A 206 12.18 -4.46 -41.52
C GLY A 206 13.20 -3.38 -41.93
N ASN A 207 14.18 -3.08 -41.07
CA ASN A 207 15.25 -2.14 -41.40
C ASN A 207 16.27 -2.72 -42.40
N SER A 208 16.49 -4.04 -42.41
CA SER A 208 17.38 -4.68 -43.41
C SER A 208 16.79 -4.77 -44.82
N ALA A 209 15.46 -4.61 -44.98
CA ALA A 209 14.79 -4.66 -46.29
C ALA A 209 14.80 -3.32 -47.06
N LEU A 210 15.26 -2.22 -46.44
CA LEU A 210 15.20 -0.86 -47.00
C LEU A 210 16.53 -0.35 -47.58
N VAL A 211 17.50 -1.21 -47.89
CA VAL A 211 18.73 -0.81 -48.59
C VAL A 211 18.79 -1.46 -49.98
N PRO A 212 18.19 -0.85 -51.03
CA PRO A 212 18.61 -1.13 -52.39
C PRO A 212 20.02 -0.55 -52.58
N ARG A 213 21.01 -1.43 -52.78
CA ARG A 213 22.29 -1.01 -53.37
C ARG A 213 22.06 -0.76 -54.85
N GLU A 214 21.80 0.49 -55.22
CA GLU A 214 22.01 0.91 -56.60
C GLU A 214 23.53 1.08 -56.80
N HIS A 215 24.09 0.15 -57.57
CA HIS A 215 25.46 0.23 -58.06
C HIS A 215 25.51 1.19 -59.26
N PHE A 216 26.31 2.24 -59.12
CA PHE A 216 26.80 3.10 -60.20
C PHE A 216 27.63 2.31 -61.23
#